data_AF-A0A954RII4-F1
#
_entry.id   AF-A0A954RII4-F1
#
_cell.length_a   1.000
_cell.length_b   1.000
_cell.length_c   1.000
_cell.angle_alpha   90.00
_cell.angle_beta   90.00
_cell.angle_gamma   90.00
#
_symmetry.space_group_name_H-M   'P 1'
#
loop_
_entity.id
_entity.type
_entity.pdbx_description
1 polymer ?
#
loop_
_entity_poly.entity_id
_entity_poly.type
_entity_poly.pdbx_seq_one_letter_code
_entity_poly.pdbx_strand_id
1 'polypeptide(L)'
;MSARITICRIPVWLYMGSMLLLAGGSAAAMSPEQVHLEIAFEQRGGLDAPHRWLADLKSLRFASLKLRAAQRNEVPRIEMSGDPANRRAFVTAVLAGGDTLVLPGARVRRGELAALRSWIDRLDRGDVTTGASSATEFGLSEPQLRRLQARLGVPITSDTVDLPLREFLSQCQTKSGIEFAYSPAAKRQLSATAQVADSLRGIAIGTAAAIALRTANLGMVPQPQPDGTIRIEVVVRTDGSETWPVGHKLQQPLTKAAPELFESIPVEITGASVEKALEKKAVTARLSSPVILDRAGMAAQGIDLSKVKVDVPAGRTRYKPLLDRILSKAKLKLDAREDDAGRTFLWIRPRGIER
;
A
#
# COMPACT_ATOMS: atom_id res chain seq x y z
N MET A 1 37.43 85.21 -10.14
CA MET A 1 36.34 85.87 -10.90
C MET A 1 36.20 85.16 -12.24
N SER A 2 34.99 84.67 -12.51
CA SER A 2 34.40 84.13 -13.75
C SER A 2 35.26 83.38 -14.77
N ALA A 3 35.07 82.06 -14.82
CA ALA A 3 35.44 81.20 -15.93
C ALA A 3 34.20 80.70 -16.68
N ARG A 4 34.39 80.48 -17.97
CA ARG A 4 33.42 80.33 -19.06
C ARG A 4 32.54 79.08 -18.96
N ILE A 5 31.32 79.21 -19.47
CA ILE A 5 30.36 78.12 -19.71
C ILE A 5 30.79 77.37 -20.98
N THR A 6 31.04 76.06 -20.86
CA THR A 6 31.29 75.15 -21.98
C THR A 6 30.19 74.08 -22.02
N ILE A 7 29.58 73.99 -23.18
CA ILE A 7 28.54 73.05 -23.62
C ILE A 7 29.06 71.62 -23.56
N CYS A 8 28.30 70.70 -22.94
CA CYS A 8 28.54 69.26 -23.04
C CYS A 8 27.35 68.56 -23.71
N ARG A 9 27.67 67.80 -24.77
CA ARG A 9 26.75 67.07 -25.65
C ARG A 9 26.18 65.84 -24.93
N ILE A 10 24.87 65.66 -25.03
CA ILE A 10 24.15 64.46 -24.58
C ILE A 10 24.28 63.37 -25.66
N PRO A 11 24.74 62.15 -25.35
CA PRO A 11 24.64 61.03 -26.28
C PRO A 11 23.23 60.43 -26.24
N VAL A 12 22.61 60.37 -27.42
CA VAL A 12 21.37 59.65 -27.70
C VAL A 12 21.66 58.15 -27.61
N TRP A 13 21.12 57.48 -26.60
CA TRP A 13 21.02 56.02 -26.57
C TRP A 13 19.67 55.60 -27.13
N LEU A 14 19.71 54.90 -28.27
CA LEU A 14 18.60 54.18 -28.87
C LEU A 14 18.09 53.11 -27.87
N TYR A 15 16.86 53.25 -27.39
CA TYR A 15 16.12 52.13 -26.80
C TYR A 15 15.57 51.27 -27.95
N MET A 16 16.29 50.21 -28.28
CA MET A 16 15.82 49.16 -29.17
C MET A 16 14.89 48.25 -28.37
N GLY A 17 13.57 48.51 -28.46
CA GLY A 17 12.53 47.70 -27.84
C GLY A 17 12.53 46.28 -28.40
N SER A 18 13.12 45.35 -27.65
CA SER A 18 13.03 43.92 -27.90
C SER A 18 11.68 43.43 -27.40
N MET A 19 10.68 43.45 -28.29
CA MET A 19 9.36 42.85 -28.06
C MET A 19 9.51 41.34 -28.24
N LEU A 20 9.87 40.65 -27.15
CA LEU A 20 9.79 39.19 -27.06
C LEU A 20 8.31 38.79 -27.10
N LEU A 21 7.82 38.35 -28.25
CA LEU A 21 6.62 37.53 -28.34
C LEU A 21 6.92 36.19 -27.65
N LEU A 22 6.58 36.08 -26.37
CA LEU A 22 6.35 34.81 -25.71
C LEU A 22 5.13 34.17 -26.38
N ALA A 23 5.37 33.35 -27.40
CA ALA A 23 4.43 32.34 -27.83
C ALA A 23 4.25 31.35 -26.66
N GLY A 24 3.31 31.66 -25.77
CA GLY A 24 2.81 30.70 -24.81
C GLY A 24 2.21 29.55 -25.60
N GLY A 25 2.97 28.45 -25.72
CA GLY A 25 2.44 27.18 -26.20
C GLY A 25 1.30 26.79 -25.27
N SER A 26 0.07 27.06 -25.69
CA SER A 26 -1.10 26.43 -25.10
C SER A 26 -0.91 24.93 -25.36
N ALA A 27 -0.64 24.15 -24.32
CA ALA A 27 -0.84 22.72 -24.38
C ALA A 27 -2.32 22.53 -24.78
N ALA A 28 -2.54 22.09 -26.02
CA ALA A 28 -3.89 21.88 -26.52
C ALA A 28 -4.53 20.80 -25.65
N ALA A 29 -5.65 21.14 -25.01
CA ALA A 29 -6.32 20.22 -24.12
C ALA A 29 -6.76 18.96 -24.89
N MET A 30 -6.47 17.77 -24.35
CA MET A 30 -6.95 16.52 -24.90
C MET A 30 -8.46 16.56 -25.05
N SER A 31 -8.93 16.44 -26.29
CA SER A 31 -10.35 16.34 -26.56
C SER A 31 -10.84 14.91 -26.26
N PRO A 32 -12.14 14.72 -25.94
CA PRO A 32 -12.72 13.38 -25.83
C PRO A 32 -12.45 12.49 -27.06
N GLU A 33 -12.22 13.10 -28.23
CA GLU A 33 -11.91 12.43 -29.49
C GLU A 33 -10.50 11.78 -29.51
N GLN A 34 -9.70 11.95 -28.45
CA GLN A 34 -8.42 11.28 -28.24
C GLN A 34 -8.50 10.18 -27.16
N VAL A 35 -9.68 9.96 -26.57
CA VAL A 35 -9.92 8.98 -25.52
C VAL A 35 -10.72 7.80 -26.06
N HIS A 36 -10.12 6.61 -26.02
CA HIS A 36 -10.75 5.33 -26.26
C HIS A 36 -11.26 4.77 -24.93
N LEU A 37 -12.58 4.75 -24.72
CA LEU A 37 -13.21 4.27 -23.49
C LEU A 37 -13.79 2.86 -23.66
N GLU A 38 -13.39 1.96 -22.78
CA GLU A 38 -13.92 0.61 -22.68
C GLU A 38 -14.57 0.41 -21.30
N ILE A 39 -15.80 -0.11 -21.30
CA ILE A 39 -16.59 -0.32 -20.08
C ILE A 39 -16.76 -1.82 -19.86
N ALA A 40 -16.17 -2.29 -18.77
CA ALA A 40 -16.31 -3.65 -18.26
C ALA A 40 -17.52 -3.74 -17.32
N PHE A 41 -18.41 -4.69 -17.53
CA PHE A 41 -19.59 -4.90 -16.68
C PHE A 41 -19.77 -6.38 -16.30
N GLU A 42 -20.37 -6.62 -15.13
CA GLU A 42 -20.69 -7.97 -14.69
C GLU A 42 -21.94 -8.50 -15.41
N GLN A 43 -21.82 -9.64 -16.11
CA GLN A 43 -22.92 -10.22 -16.89
C GLN A 43 -24.14 -10.63 -16.04
N ARG A 44 -23.97 -10.83 -14.72
CA ARG A 44 -25.05 -11.27 -13.82
C ARG A 44 -26.13 -10.21 -13.58
N GLY A 45 -25.88 -8.95 -13.94
CA GLY A 45 -26.79 -7.81 -13.72
C GLY A 45 -27.68 -7.41 -14.92
N GLY A 46 -27.67 -8.17 -16.02
CA GLY A 46 -28.38 -7.83 -17.26
C GLY A 46 -27.66 -6.76 -18.11
N LEU A 47 -28.12 -6.56 -19.36
CA LEU A 47 -27.48 -5.65 -20.34
C LEU A 47 -28.04 -4.22 -20.34
N ASP A 48 -29.13 -3.96 -19.60
CA ASP A 48 -29.85 -2.68 -19.64
C ASP A 48 -29.05 -1.52 -19.06
N ALA A 49 -28.30 -1.79 -17.99
CA ALA A 49 -27.44 -0.80 -17.35
C ALA A 49 -26.25 -0.38 -18.25
N PRO A 50 -25.46 -1.32 -18.80
CA PRO A 50 -24.43 -1.01 -19.80
C PRO A 50 -24.95 -0.24 -21.03
N HIS A 51 -26.11 -0.64 -21.57
CA HIS A 51 -26.69 0.01 -22.75
C HIS A 51 -27.12 1.46 -22.49
N ARG A 52 -27.68 1.76 -21.31
CA ARG A 52 -28.02 3.13 -20.91
C ARG A 52 -26.79 4.02 -20.79
N TRP A 53 -25.73 3.51 -20.14
CA TRP A 53 -24.45 4.20 -20.10
C TRP A 53 -23.88 4.46 -21.50
N LEU A 54 -23.94 3.49 -22.40
CA LEU A 54 -23.50 3.68 -23.78
C LEU A 54 -24.27 4.80 -24.48
N ALA A 55 -25.59 4.90 -24.28
CA ALA A 55 -26.40 5.97 -24.85
C ALA A 55 -26.00 7.36 -24.32
N ASP A 56 -25.82 7.48 -23.00
CA ASP A 56 -25.46 8.74 -22.35
C ASP A 56 -24.05 9.21 -22.78
N LEU A 57 -23.11 8.27 -22.93
CA LEU A 57 -21.71 8.55 -23.28
C LEU A 57 -21.47 8.87 -24.77
N LYS A 58 -22.39 8.50 -25.68
CA LYS A 58 -22.30 8.90 -27.09
C LYS A 58 -22.26 10.42 -27.27
N SER A 59 -22.91 11.16 -26.37
CA SER A 59 -22.92 12.64 -26.39
C SER A 59 -21.54 13.27 -26.14
N LEU A 60 -20.58 12.52 -25.60
CA LEU A 60 -19.25 13.01 -25.25
C LEU A 60 -18.20 12.82 -26.35
N ARG A 61 -18.55 12.23 -27.50
CA ARG A 61 -17.66 12.07 -28.68
C ARG A 61 -16.30 11.43 -28.37
N PHE A 62 -16.29 10.30 -27.66
CA PHE A 62 -15.07 9.50 -27.48
C PHE A 62 -14.47 9.04 -28.82
N ALA A 63 -13.14 8.90 -28.89
CA ALA A 63 -12.43 8.32 -30.04
C ALA A 63 -12.93 6.90 -30.36
N SER A 64 -13.23 6.14 -29.32
CA SER A 64 -13.88 4.85 -29.40
C SER A 64 -14.62 4.59 -28.10
N LEU A 65 -15.77 3.91 -28.18
CA LEU A 65 -16.56 3.51 -27.03
C LEU A 65 -16.94 2.04 -27.17
N LYS A 66 -16.52 1.19 -26.23
CA LYS A 66 -16.76 -0.25 -26.24
C LYS A 66 -17.37 -0.73 -24.93
N LEU A 67 -18.25 -1.73 -25.04
CA LEU A 67 -18.79 -2.49 -23.92
C LEU A 67 -18.21 -3.90 -23.97
N ARG A 68 -17.81 -4.45 -22.83
CA ARG A 68 -17.48 -5.87 -22.71
C ARG A 68 -17.81 -6.44 -21.34
N ALA A 69 -17.89 -7.75 -21.26
CA ALA A 69 -17.94 -8.43 -19.97
C ALA A 69 -16.64 -8.20 -19.18
N ALA A 70 -16.79 -7.92 -17.89
CA ALA A 70 -15.68 -7.81 -16.96
C ALA A 70 -15.00 -9.17 -16.76
N GLN A 71 -13.67 -9.19 -16.69
CA GLN A 71 -12.93 -10.35 -16.22
C GLN A 71 -13.01 -10.41 -14.68
N ARG A 72 -12.70 -11.57 -14.10
CA ARG A 72 -12.75 -11.75 -12.64
C ARG A 72 -11.77 -10.76 -11.98
N ASN A 73 -12.28 -9.93 -11.07
CA ASN A 73 -11.51 -8.87 -10.39
C ASN A 73 -10.93 -7.80 -11.34
N GLU A 74 -11.62 -7.48 -12.44
CA GLU A 74 -11.22 -6.38 -13.32
C GLU A 74 -11.13 -5.06 -12.55
N VAL A 75 -10.04 -4.30 -12.79
CA VAL A 75 -9.81 -2.99 -12.19
C VAL A 75 -9.77 -1.89 -13.25
N PRO A 76 -10.25 -0.66 -12.94
CA PRO A 76 -10.13 0.47 -13.85
C PRO A 76 -8.66 0.83 -14.12
N ARG A 77 -8.30 1.14 -15.37
CA ARG A 77 -6.93 1.54 -15.75
C ARG A 77 -6.89 2.50 -16.93
N ILE A 78 -5.78 3.21 -17.09
CA ILE A 78 -5.48 4.05 -18.27
C ILE A 78 -4.17 3.58 -18.87
N GLU A 79 -4.15 3.37 -20.18
CA GLU A 79 -2.95 3.14 -20.98
C GLU A 79 -2.78 4.33 -21.94
N MET A 80 -1.57 4.88 -22.02
CA MET A 80 -1.27 5.98 -22.93
C MET A 80 -0.45 5.46 -24.10
N SER A 81 -0.76 5.91 -25.31
CA SER A 81 -0.03 5.57 -26.52
C SER A 81 0.21 6.81 -27.37
N GLY A 82 1.31 6.81 -28.12
CA GLY A 82 1.73 7.93 -28.97
C GLY A 82 2.61 8.95 -28.25
N ASP A 83 3.18 9.86 -29.04
CA ASP A 83 4.04 10.94 -28.58
C ASP A 83 3.23 12.08 -27.93
N PRO A 84 3.84 13.00 -27.17
CA PRO A 84 3.14 14.10 -26.52
C PRO A 84 2.29 14.98 -27.45
N ALA A 85 2.66 15.06 -28.74
CA ALA A 85 1.92 15.81 -29.75
C ALA A 85 0.71 15.06 -30.36
N ASN A 86 0.62 13.73 -30.18
CA ASN A 86 -0.46 12.89 -30.72
C ASN A 86 -0.82 11.78 -29.73
N ARG A 87 -1.05 12.18 -28.48
CA ARG A 87 -1.30 11.29 -27.35
C ARG A 87 -2.71 10.72 -27.43
N ARG A 88 -2.84 9.41 -27.25
CA ARG A 88 -4.12 8.69 -27.17
C ARG A 88 -4.23 8.00 -25.82
N ALA A 89 -5.40 8.12 -25.20
CA ALA A 89 -5.71 7.47 -23.93
C ALA A 89 -6.63 6.27 -24.16
N PHE A 90 -6.24 5.10 -23.67
CA PHE A 90 -7.06 3.90 -23.62
C PHE A 90 -7.51 3.68 -22.18
N VAL A 91 -8.80 3.85 -21.91
CA VAL A 91 -9.37 3.86 -20.57
C VAL A 91 -10.23 2.62 -20.40
N THR A 92 -9.93 1.79 -19.40
CA THR A 92 -10.83 0.75 -18.91
C THR A 92 -11.57 1.27 -17.68
N ALA A 93 -12.89 1.33 -17.75
CA ALA A 93 -13.78 1.65 -16.64
C ALA A 93 -14.60 0.42 -16.23
N VAL A 94 -14.97 0.34 -14.95
CA VAL A 94 -15.79 -0.77 -14.42
C VAL A 94 -17.16 -0.25 -14.02
N LEU A 95 -18.22 -0.88 -14.54
CA LEU A 95 -19.59 -0.56 -14.17
C LEU A 95 -19.97 -1.30 -12.88
N ALA A 96 -20.04 -0.56 -11.77
CA ALA A 96 -20.41 -1.07 -10.46
C ALA A 96 -21.87 -0.80 -10.14
N GLY A 97 -22.60 -1.83 -9.67
CA GLY A 97 -23.98 -1.69 -9.21
C GLY A 97 -24.97 -1.20 -10.27
N GLY A 98 -24.64 -1.30 -11.55
CA GLY A 98 -25.50 -0.95 -12.68
C GLY A 98 -25.67 0.55 -12.98
N ASP A 99 -25.22 1.46 -12.13
CA ASP A 99 -25.42 2.91 -12.32
C ASP A 99 -24.19 3.78 -12.02
N THR A 100 -23.09 3.18 -11.54
CA THR A 100 -21.86 3.91 -11.24
C THR A 100 -20.71 3.41 -12.10
N LEU A 101 -20.10 4.32 -12.85
CA LEU A 101 -18.91 4.06 -13.64
C LEU A 101 -17.68 4.39 -12.80
N VAL A 102 -16.86 3.38 -12.55
CA VAL A 102 -15.61 3.49 -11.78
C VAL A 102 -14.46 3.67 -12.77
N LEU A 103 -13.76 4.79 -12.65
CA LEU A 103 -12.61 5.20 -13.45
C LEU A 103 -11.36 5.23 -12.56
N PRO A 104 -10.16 5.26 -13.14
CA PRO A 104 -8.95 5.58 -12.39
C PRO A 104 -9.09 6.95 -11.71
N GLY A 105 -9.02 6.96 -10.38
CA GLY A 105 -9.13 8.18 -9.57
C GLY A 105 -10.51 8.85 -9.54
N ALA A 106 -11.58 8.20 -10.03
CA ALA A 106 -12.93 8.77 -9.97
C ALA A 106 -14.05 7.72 -9.96
N ARG A 107 -15.21 8.11 -9.43
CA ARG A 107 -16.48 7.39 -9.58
C ARG A 107 -17.50 8.39 -10.09
N VAL A 108 -18.22 8.03 -11.14
CA VAL A 108 -19.20 8.90 -11.78
C VAL A 108 -20.53 8.17 -11.85
N ARG A 109 -21.59 8.79 -11.32
CA ARG A 109 -22.95 8.27 -11.51
C ARG A 109 -23.51 8.71 -12.85
N ARG A 110 -24.51 7.98 -13.37
CA ARG A 110 -25.07 8.25 -14.70
C ARG A 110 -25.60 9.67 -14.88
N GLY A 111 -26.16 10.28 -13.83
CA GLY A 111 -26.61 11.67 -13.83
C GLY A 111 -25.50 12.73 -13.76
N GLU A 112 -24.24 12.33 -13.57
CA GLU A 112 -23.10 13.22 -13.29
C GLU A 112 -22.16 13.34 -14.50
N LEU A 113 -22.69 13.41 -15.72
CA LEU A 113 -21.88 13.49 -16.95
C LEU A 113 -20.91 14.69 -16.97
N ALA A 114 -21.23 15.78 -16.26
CA ALA A 114 -20.32 16.90 -16.07
C ALA A 114 -19.03 16.49 -15.31
N ALA A 115 -19.14 15.61 -14.31
CA ALA A 115 -17.99 15.10 -13.57
C ALA A 115 -17.10 14.21 -14.44
N LEU A 116 -17.68 13.50 -15.41
CA LEU A 116 -16.91 12.74 -16.40
C LEU A 116 -16.12 13.67 -17.33
N ARG A 117 -16.72 14.76 -17.80
CA ARG A 117 -16.00 15.77 -18.60
C ARG A 117 -14.83 16.36 -17.82
N SER A 118 -15.07 16.78 -16.56
CA SER A 118 -14.00 17.27 -15.69
C SER A 118 -12.91 16.22 -15.41
N TRP A 119 -13.25 14.94 -15.42
CA TRP A 119 -12.26 13.87 -15.33
C TRP A 119 -11.41 13.75 -16.60
N ILE A 120 -12.01 13.87 -17.80
CA ILE A 120 -11.26 13.93 -19.07
C ILE A 120 -10.33 15.14 -19.09
N ASP A 121 -10.78 16.30 -18.61
CA ASP A 121 -9.94 17.50 -18.54
C ASP A 121 -8.76 17.32 -17.55
N ARG A 122 -8.96 16.56 -16.47
CA ARG A 122 -7.87 16.19 -15.55
C ARG A 122 -6.90 15.18 -16.17
N LEU A 123 -7.40 14.30 -17.04
CA LEU A 123 -6.57 13.33 -17.77
C LEU A 123 -5.56 14.02 -18.68
N ASP A 124 -6.00 15.10 -19.34
CA ASP A 124 -5.17 15.96 -20.17
C ASP A 124 -4.02 16.60 -19.39
N ARG A 125 -4.34 17.24 -18.25
CA ARG A 125 -3.37 17.91 -17.39
C ARG A 125 -2.37 16.98 -16.71
N GLY A 126 -2.54 15.66 -16.87
CA GLY A 126 -1.74 14.66 -16.15
C GLY A 126 -2.10 14.54 -14.67
N ASP A 127 -3.20 15.16 -14.24
CA ASP A 127 -3.72 15.10 -12.87
C ASP A 127 -4.42 13.77 -12.57
N VAL A 128 -4.89 13.07 -13.61
CA VAL A 128 -5.30 11.67 -13.53
C VAL A 128 -4.09 10.82 -13.89
N THR A 129 -3.81 9.81 -13.08
CA THR A 129 -2.68 8.91 -13.30
C THR A 129 -2.79 8.22 -14.66
N THR A 130 -2.00 8.70 -15.61
CA THR A 130 -1.99 8.22 -16.99
C THR A 130 -0.95 7.13 -17.22
N GLY A 131 -1.37 6.01 -17.78
CA GLY A 131 -0.47 4.95 -18.24
C GLY A 131 -0.16 3.92 -17.17
N ALA A 132 0.31 2.77 -17.65
CA ALA A 132 0.94 1.68 -16.91
C ALA A 132 2.19 2.10 -16.11
N SER A 133 2.11 3.17 -15.32
CA SER A 133 2.76 3.17 -14.02
C SER A 133 1.88 2.24 -13.21
N SER A 134 2.37 1.03 -12.95
CA SER A 134 1.67 0.04 -12.12
C SER A 134 0.98 0.82 -11.00
N ALA A 135 -0.36 0.83 -10.99
CA ALA A 135 -1.06 1.00 -9.74
C ALA A 135 -0.47 -0.10 -8.88
N THR A 136 0.52 0.26 -8.08
CA THR A 136 1.03 -0.60 -7.05
C THR A 136 -0.17 -0.91 -6.18
N GLU A 137 -0.14 -2.07 -5.54
CA GLU A 137 -1.04 -2.50 -4.46
C GLU A 137 -1.80 -1.29 -3.86
N PHE A 138 -3.14 -1.33 -3.85
CA PHE A 138 -4.02 -0.26 -3.31
C PHE A 138 -4.28 0.99 -4.16
N GLY A 139 -3.96 0.99 -5.46
CA GLY A 139 -4.35 2.11 -6.37
C GLY A 139 -3.55 3.40 -6.15
N LEU A 140 -2.37 3.29 -5.52
CA LEU A 140 -1.47 4.41 -5.27
C LEU A 140 -0.53 4.62 -6.46
N SER A 141 -0.20 5.88 -6.75
CA SER A 141 0.93 6.21 -7.63
C SER A 141 2.26 5.88 -6.93
N GLU A 142 3.32 5.66 -7.69
CA GLU A 142 4.65 5.37 -7.13
C GLU A 142 5.15 6.46 -6.14
N PRO A 143 4.99 7.77 -6.42
CA PRO A 143 5.34 8.81 -5.46
C PRO A 143 4.48 8.77 -4.18
N GLN A 144 3.19 8.41 -4.29
CA GLN A 144 2.31 8.22 -3.14
C GLN A 144 2.75 7.02 -2.31
N LEU A 145 3.06 5.89 -2.94
CA LEU A 145 3.53 4.70 -2.25
C LEU A 145 4.84 4.98 -1.51
N ARG A 146 5.82 5.65 -2.13
CA ARG A 146 7.08 6.03 -1.46
C ARG A 146 6.84 6.93 -0.26
N ARG A 147 5.95 7.92 -0.37
CA ARG A 147 5.59 8.79 0.77
C ARG A 147 4.90 8.00 1.88
N LEU A 148 4.00 7.08 1.53
CA LEU A 148 3.34 6.21 2.49
C LEU A 148 4.34 5.32 3.23
N GLN A 149 5.20 4.63 2.49
CA GLN A 149 6.26 3.78 3.05
C GLN A 149 7.19 4.57 3.97
N ALA A 150 7.63 5.77 3.57
CA ALA A 150 8.48 6.60 4.42
C ALA A 150 7.82 6.95 5.76
N ARG A 151 6.51 7.24 5.78
CA ARG A 151 5.76 7.57 7.00
C ARG A 151 5.43 6.33 7.84
N LEU A 152 5.16 5.20 7.20
CA LEU A 152 4.91 3.93 7.88
C LEU A 152 6.20 3.25 8.34
N GLY A 153 7.35 3.62 7.77
CA GLY A 153 8.69 3.15 8.11
C GLY A 153 9.25 3.69 9.43
N VAL A 154 8.53 4.60 10.10
CA VAL A 154 8.96 5.10 11.42
C VAL A 154 8.90 3.95 12.43
N PRO A 155 9.98 3.65 13.18
CA PRO A 155 9.99 2.52 14.11
C PRO A 155 9.22 2.82 15.40
N ILE A 156 8.57 1.80 15.95
CA ILE A 156 8.01 1.84 17.30
C ILE A 156 9.15 1.81 18.33
N THR A 157 9.17 2.78 19.24
CA THR A 157 10.24 2.95 20.23
C THR A 157 9.87 2.49 21.63
N SER A 158 8.58 2.52 21.95
CA SER A 158 7.98 2.10 23.21
C SER A 158 7.65 0.61 23.21
N ASP A 159 7.51 0.02 24.40
CA ASP A 159 6.91 -1.30 24.50
C ASP A 159 5.42 -1.21 24.20
N THR A 160 4.87 -2.28 23.64
CA THR A 160 3.49 -2.35 23.18
C THR A 160 2.69 -3.47 23.83
N VAL A 161 3.34 -4.36 24.58
CA VAL A 161 2.65 -5.48 25.24
C VAL A 161 1.53 -4.95 26.13
N ASP A 162 0.37 -5.59 26.04
CA ASP A 162 -0.86 -5.29 26.79
C ASP A 162 -1.46 -3.89 26.56
N LEU A 163 -0.89 -3.09 25.65
CA LEU A 163 -1.44 -1.79 25.30
C LEU A 163 -2.80 -1.97 24.60
N PRO A 164 -3.85 -1.20 24.96
CA PRO A 164 -5.11 -1.24 24.24
C PRO A 164 -4.90 -0.96 22.75
N LEU A 165 -5.47 -1.79 21.88
CA LEU A 165 -5.24 -1.72 20.43
C LEU A 165 -5.64 -0.35 19.85
N ARG A 166 -6.71 0.26 20.37
CA ARG A 166 -7.15 1.63 20.00
C ARG A 166 -6.09 2.68 20.34
N GLU A 167 -5.48 2.56 21.51
CA GLU A 167 -4.43 3.48 21.95
C GLU A 167 -3.18 3.31 21.09
N PHE A 168 -2.77 2.07 20.84
CA PHE A 168 -1.66 1.75 19.94
C PHE A 168 -1.85 2.37 18.54
N LEU A 169 -3.02 2.18 17.92
CA LEU A 169 -3.32 2.74 16.60
C LEU A 169 -3.36 4.27 16.62
N SER A 170 -3.83 4.89 17.70
CA SER A 170 -3.75 6.34 17.88
C SER A 170 -2.30 6.82 17.95
N GLN A 171 -1.42 6.11 18.64
CA GLN A 171 0.02 6.43 18.68
C GLN A 171 0.65 6.28 17.28
N CYS A 172 0.28 5.25 16.52
CA CYS A 172 0.70 5.06 15.14
C CYS A 172 0.26 6.22 14.24
N GLN A 173 -1.01 6.66 14.35
CA GLN A 173 -1.52 7.83 13.63
C GLN A 173 -0.75 9.09 13.99
N THR A 174 -0.52 9.37 15.28
CA THR A 174 0.22 10.57 15.70
C THR A 174 1.66 10.55 15.19
N LYS A 175 2.36 9.42 15.30
CA LYS A 175 3.78 9.31 14.90
C LYS A 175 3.98 9.32 13.38
N SER A 176 3.10 8.64 12.63
CA SER A 176 3.17 8.66 11.17
C SER A 176 2.60 9.97 10.60
N GLY A 177 1.65 10.58 11.30
CA GLY A 177 0.79 11.69 10.86
C GLY A 177 -0.19 11.30 9.74
N ILE A 178 -0.40 10.00 9.50
CA ILE A 178 -1.40 9.48 8.56
C ILE A 178 -2.69 9.27 9.33
N GLU A 179 -3.82 9.70 8.77
CA GLU A 179 -5.12 9.46 9.38
C GLU A 179 -5.51 7.98 9.28
N PHE A 180 -5.92 7.38 10.40
CA PHE A 180 -6.50 6.04 10.47
C PHE A 180 -8.01 6.19 10.63
N ALA A 181 -8.74 5.98 9.54
CA ALA A 181 -10.19 5.93 9.55
C ALA A 181 -10.67 4.49 9.76
N TYR A 182 -11.83 4.32 10.39
CA TYR A 182 -12.36 2.99 10.72
C TYR A 182 -13.71 2.80 10.03
N SER A 183 -13.83 1.74 9.24
CA SER A 183 -15.13 1.32 8.69
C SER A 183 -16.13 1.03 9.81
N PRO A 184 -17.45 1.16 9.57
CA PRO A 184 -18.46 0.84 10.59
C PRO A 184 -18.34 -0.59 11.15
N ALA A 185 -17.95 -1.55 10.32
CA ALA A 185 -17.71 -2.93 10.73
C ALA A 185 -16.46 -3.05 11.62
N ALA A 186 -15.35 -2.40 11.24
CA ALA A 186 -14.15 -2.39 12.06
C ALA A 186 -14.39 -1.73 13.42
N LYS A 187 -15.16 -0.63 13.48
CA LYS A 187 -15.50 0.02 14.76
C LYS A 187 -16.22 -0.91 15.74
N ARG A 188 -17.10 -1.79 15.23
CA ARG A 188 -17.82 -2.79 16.05
C ARG A 188 -16.91 -3.91 16.53
N GLN A 189 -15.95 -4.31 15.70
CA GLN A 189 -15.04 -5.43 15.98
C GLN A 189 -13.84 -5.03 16.83
N LEU A 190 -13.45 -3.75 16.80
CA LEU A 190 -12.43 -3.19 17.65
C LEU A 190 -12.96 -3.11 19.09
N SER A 191 -12.90 -4.23 19.81
CA SER A 191 -13.38 -4.33 21.18
C SER A 191 -12.59 -3.37 22.10
N ALA A 192 -13.23 -2.92 23.18
CA ALA A 192 -12.55 -2.11 24.19
C ALA A 192 -11.45 -2.89 24.94
N THR A 193 -11.49 -4.22 24.88
CA THR A 193 -10.55 -5.13 25.55
C THR A 193 -9.46 -5.69 24.63
N ALA A 194 -9.47 -5.36 23.33
CA ALA A 194 -8.44 -5.80 22.41
C ALA A 194 -7.10 -5.13 22.80
N GLN A 195 -6.07 -5.95 22.97
CA GLN A 195 -4.73 -5.52 23.35
C GLN A 195 -3.70 -6.01 22.32
N VAL A 196 -2.56 -5.33 22.26
CA VAL A 196 -1.42 -5.77 21.45
C VAL A 196 -0.71 -6.91 22.19
N ALA A 197 -0.61 -8.06 21.53
CA ALA A 197 -0.19 -9.31 22.17
C ALA A 197 1.34 -9.48 22.33
N ASP A 198 2.13 -8.85 21.46
CA ASP A 198 3.58 -9.00 21.44
C ASP A 198 4.27 -7.63 21.47
N SER A 199 5.54 -7.59 21.87
CA SER A 199 6.32 -6.36 21.80
C SER A 199 6.68 -6.07 20.34
N LEU A 200 6.24 -4.92 19.84
CA LEU A 200 6.48 -4.45 18.47
C LEU A 200 7.59 -3.40 18.42
N ARG A 201 8.35 -3.25 19.50
CA ARG A 201 9.48 -2.32 19.59
C ARG A 201 10.52 -2.64 18.50
N GLY A 202 10.97 -1.60 17.82
CA GLY A 202 11.94 -1.68 16.73
C GLY A 202 11.33 -1.94 15.35
N ILE A 203 10.07 -2.39 15.27
CA ILE A 203 9.34 -2.63 14.03
C ILE A 203 8.73 -1.32 13.51
N ALA A 204 8.75 -1.12 12.20
CA ALA A 204 8.06 -0.01 11.53
C ALA A 204 6.54 0.03 11.82
N ILE A 205 5.98 1.24 11.93
CA ILE A 205 4.55 1.48 12.23
C ILE A 205 3.61 0.68 11.32
N GLY A 206 3.83 0.63 10.00
CA GLY A 206 2.91 -0.05 9.07
C GLY A 206 2.80 -1.54 9.38
N THR A 207 3.95 -2.20 9.53
CA THR A 207 4.07 -3.62 9.81
C THR A 207 3.58 -3.92 11.22
N ALA A 208 3.93 -3.08 12.20
CA ALA A 208 3.46 -3.21 13.57
C ALA A 208 1.93 -3.09 13.67
N ALA A 209 1.33 -2.10 13.00
CA ALA A 209 -0.12 -1.93 12.92
C ALA A 209 -0.79 -3.12 12.21
N ALA A 210 -0.22 -3.62 11.12
CA ALA A 210 -0.73 -4.81 10.42
C ALA A 210 -0.71 -6.06 11.32
N ILE A 211 0.36 -6.26 12.10
CA ILE A 211 0.47 -7.36 13.08
C ILE A 211 -0.62 -7.22 14.16
N ALA A 212 -0.72 -6.04 14.77
CA ALA A 212 -1.64 -5.78 15.87
C ALA A 212 -3.12 -5.90 15.45
N LEU A 213 -3.49 -5.38 14.28
CA LEU A 213 -4.87 -5.45 13.76
C LEU A 213 -5.30 -6.88 13.43
N ARG A 214 -4.35 -7.75 13.07
CA ARG A 214 -4.63 -9.12 12.65
C ARG A 214 -5.26 -9.97 13.78
N THR A 215 -4.91 -9.71 15.05
CA THR A 215 -5.51 -10.41 16.21
C THR A 215 -7.00 -10.13 16.35
N ALA A 216 -7.45 -8.94 15.91
CA ALA A 216 -8.84 -8.55 15.86
C ALA A 216 -9.51 -8.89 14.51
N ASN A 217 -8.86 -9.66 13.62
CA ASN A 217 -9.29 -9.89 12.23
C ASN A 217 -9.57 -8.59 11.45
N LEU A 218 -8.75 -7.57 11.67
CA LEU A 218 -8.78 -6.29 10.97
C LEU A 218 -7.53 -6.12 10.09
N GLY A 219 -7.61 -5.25 9.09
CA GLY A 219 -6.51 -4.94 8.18
C GLY A 219 -6.54 -3.47 7.76
N MET A 220 -5.42 -3.00 7.20
CA MET A 220 -5.26 -1.64 6.72
C MET A 220 -5.37 -1.60 5.20
N VAL A 221 -6.08 -0.62 4.67
CA VAL A 221 -6.18 -0.37 3.24
C VAL A 221 -5.86 1.10 3.00
N PRO A 222 -4.72 1.42 2.36
CA PRO A 222 -4.43 2.78 1.91
C PRO A 222 -5.50 3.28 0.94
N GLN A 223 -6.01 4.48 1.18
CA GLN A 223 -7.03 5.15 0.37
C GLN A 223 -6.48 6.51 -0.10
N PRO A 224 -6.17 6.68 -1.39
CA PRO A 224 -5.80 7.99 -1.93
C PRO A 224 -6.98 8.95 -1.78
N GLN A 225 -6.69 10.17 -1.32
CA GLN A 225 -7.69 11.23 -1.16
C GLN A 225 -7.66 12.21 -2.34
N PRO A 226 -8.75 12.94 -2.62
CA PRO A 226 -8.81 13.91 -3.72
C PRO A 226 -7.77 15.04 -3.61
N ASP A 227 -7.32 15.36 -2.40
CA ASP A 227 -6.29 16.37 -2.12
C ASP A 227 -4.85 15.84 -2.28
N GLY A 228 -4.70 14.59 -2.76
CA GLY A 228 -3.42 13.93 -2.97
C GLY A 228 -2.80 13.33 -1.69
N THR A 229 -3.45 13.49 -0.54
CA THR A 229 -3.06 12.81 0.71
C THR A 229 -3.48 11.34 0.69
N ILE A 230 -3.02 10.59 1.68
CA ILE A 230 -3.34 9.17 1.86
C ILE A 230 -3.91 9.00 3.25
N ARG A 231 -5.08 8.36 3.32
CA ARG A 231 -5.72 7.92 4.55
C ARG A 231 -5.61 6.40 4.62
N ILE A 232 -5.44 5.85 5.82
CA ILE A 232 -5.53 4.40 6.03
C ILE A 232 -6.94 4.08 6.49
N GLU A 233 -7.64 3.24 5.75
CA GLU A 233 -8.91 2.68 6.18
C GLU A 233 -8.68 1.34 6.89
N VAL A 234 -9.18 1.23 8.11
CA VAL A 234 -9.20 -0.01 8.89
C VAL A 234 -10.51 -0.75 8.59
N VAL A 235 -10.37 -1.95 8.04
CA VAL A 235 -11.48 -2.79 7.58
C VAL A 235 -11.44 -4.17 8.23
N VAL A 236 -12.58 -4.86 8.23
CA VAL A 236 -12.63 -6.28 8.59
C VAL A 236 -11.97 -7.08 7.48
N ARG A 237 -11.07 -8.00 7.84
CA ARG A 237 -10.43 -8.90 6.87
C ARG A 237 -11.40 -9.96 6.43
N THR A 238 -11.61 -10.05 5.12
CA THR A 238 -12.37 -11.12 4.47
C THR A 238 -11.44 -11.90 3.56
N ASP A 239 -11.81 -13.12 3.20
CA ASP A 239 -10.98 -13.90 2.28
C ASP A 239 -10.87 -13.15 0.93
N GLY A 240 -9.63 -12.98 0.45
CA GLY A 240 -9.32 -12.22 -0.76
C GLY A 240 -9.29 -10.68 -0.61
N SER A 241 -9.50 -10.13 0.60
CA SER A 241 -9.29 -8.68 0.81
C SER A 241 -7.80 -8.33 0.70
N GLU A 242 -7.45 -7.49 -0.26
CA GLU A 242 -6.12 -6.88 -0.35
C GLU A 242 -5.97 -5.91 0.83
N THR A 243 -5.05 -6.21 1.75
CA THR A 243 -4.76 -5.38 2.93
C THR A 243 -3.26 -5.24 3.09
N TRP A 244 -2.80 -4.11 3.63
CA TRP A 244 -1.39 -3.83 3.89
C TRP A 244 -0.71 -5.03 4.57
N PRO A 245 0.42 -5.51 4.04
CA PRO A 245 0.97 -6.78 4.44
C PRO A 245 1.63 -6.72 5.82
N VAL A 246 1.74 -7.88 6.46
CA VAL A 246 2.63 -8.07 7.63
C VAL A 246 4.05 -8.21 7.12
N GLY A 247 4.69 -7.08 6.83
CA GLY A 247 6.01 -7.02 6.21
C GLY A 247 6.03 -7.47 4.75
N HIS A 248 7.05 -7.01 4.04
CA HIS A 248 7.30 -7.27 2.63
C HIS A 248 8.22 -8.47 2.45
N LYS A 249 8.23 -9.03 1.24
CA LYS A 249 9.22 -10.05 0.88
C LYS A 249 10.62 -9.45 0.97
N LEU A 250 11.58 -10.27 1.40
CA LEU A 250 12.99 -9.88 1.41
C LEU A 250 13.45 -9.46 0.01
N GLN A 251 14.11 -8.32 -0.06
CA GLN A 251 14.74 -7.84 -1.30
C GLN A 251 16.14 -8.42 -1.49
N GLN A 252 16.74 -8.94 -0.41
CA GLN A 252 18.06 -9.57 -0.43
C GLN A 252 18.02 -11.03 0.06
N PRO A 253 19.04 -11.85 -0.26
CA PRO A 253 19.09 -13.24 0.20
C PRO A 253 19.08 -13.35 1.73
N LEU A 254 18.47 -14.41 2.25
CA LEU A 254 18.34 -14.66 3.70
C LEU A 254 19.69 -14.65 4.43
N THR A 255 20.74 -15.15 3.80
CA THR A 255 22.12 -15.16 4.35
C THR A 255 22.69 -13.78 4.60
N LYS A 256 22.19 -12.75 3.90
CA LYS A 256 22.57 -11.36 4.10
C LYS A 256 21.58 -10.61 5.00
N ALA A 257 20.29 -10.93 4.90
CA ALA A 257 19.24 -10.28 5.69
C ALA A 257 19.25 -10.67 7.17
N ALA A 258 19.51 -11.95 7.46
CA ALA A 258 19.56 -12.49 8.81
C ALA A 258 20.75 -13.45 8.94
N PRO A 259 22.00 -12.97 8.83
CA PRO A 259 23.20 -13.80 8.88
C PRO A 259 23.31 -14.60 10.17
N GLU A 260 22.79 -14.07 11.28
CA GLU A 260 22.75 -14.71 12.60
C GLU A 260 22.07 -16.08 12.54
N LEU A 261 21.12 -16.29 11.61
CA LEU A 261 20.44 -17.57 11.45
C LEU A 261 21.37 -18.73 11.01
N PHE A 262 22.55 -18.41 10.49
CA PHE A 262 23.54 -19.35 10.00
C PHE A 262 24.72 -19.55 10.95
N GLU A 263 24.74 -18.85 12.08
CA GLU A 263 25.73 -19.04 13.13
C GLU A 263 25.58 -20.40 13.81
N SER A 264 26.71 -21.01 14.17
CA SER A 264 26.75 -22.32 14.79
C SER A 264 26.73 -22.23 16.31
N ILE A 265 25.75 -22.88 16.92
CA ILE A 265 25.57 -22.94 18.37
C ILE A 265 25.57 -24.38 18.89
N PRO A 266 26.11 -24.62 20.09
CA PRO A 266 25.79 -25.82 20.85
C PRO A 266 24.35 -25.71 21.37
N VAL A 267 23.57 -26.78 21.26
CA VAL A 267 22.21 -26.83 21.76
C VAL A 267 21.88 -28.21 22.30
N GLU A 268 21.10 -28.23 23.38
CA GLU A 268 20.44 -29.40 23.92
C GLU A 268 19.09 -28.93 24.48
N ILE A 269 18.00 -29.57 24.09
CA ILE A 269 16.64 -29.27 24.58
C ILE A 269 15.98 -30.60 24.90
N THR A 270 15.57 -30.79 26.14
CA THR A 270 14.99 -32.06 26.60
C THR A 270 13.63 -31.80 27.23
N GLY A 271 12.57 -32.33 26.63
CA GLY A 271 11.19 -32.32 27.12
C GLY A 271 10.55 -30.94 27.30
N ALA A 272 11.10 -29.89 26.70
CA ALA A 272 10.59 -28.52 26.82
C ALA A 272 9.36 -28.30 25.93
N SER A 273 8.43 -27.44 26.34
CA SER A 273 7.39 -26.95 25.43
C SER A 273 8.00 -26.08 24.33
N VAL A 274 7.36 -25.95 23.17
CA VAL A 274 7.81 -25.06 22.10
C VAL A 274 7.91 -23.62 22.59
N GLU A 275 6.92 -23.16 23.36
CA GLU A 275 6.95 -21.85 24.00
C GLU A 275 8.22 -21.67 24.85
N LYS A 276 8.51 -22.63 25.74
CA LYS A 276 9.74 -22.59 26.54
C LYS A 276 10.99 -22.76 25.69
N ALA A 277 10.98 -23.51 24.60
CA ALA A 277 12.13 -23.63 23.71
C ALA A 277 12.42 -22.31 22.97
N LEU A 278 11.40 -21.49 22.74
CA LEU A 278 11.52 -20.14 22.18
C LEU A 278 11.89 -19.10 23.26
N GLU A 279 11.27 -19.15 24.44
CA GLU A 279 11.46 -18.20 25.55
C GLU A 279 12.69 -18.48 26.43
N LYS A 280 12.91 -19.74 26.84
CA LYS A 280 14.02 -20.13 27.72
C LYS A 280 15.33 -20.12 26.94
N LYS A 281 15.98 -18.95 26.89
CA LYS A 281 17.44 -18.79 27.02
C LYS A 281 18.39 -19.45 25.99
N ALA A 282 18.04 -19.65 24.72
CA ALA A 282 19.10 -19.98 23.74
C ALA A 282 18.94 -19.43 22.32
N VAL A 283 17.71 -19.32 21.82
CA VAL A 283 17.51 -19.14 20.38
C VAL A 283 17.16 -17.72 20.00
N THR A 284 15.95 -17.24 20.32
CA THR A 284 15.45 -15.96 19.82
C THR A 284 16.11 -14.74 20.45
N ALA A 285 16.41 -14.79 21.75
CA ALA A 285 17.07 -13.68 22.46
C ALA A 285 18.51 -13.39 22.01
N ARG A 286 19.13 -14.32 21.27
CA ARG A 286 20.46 -14.14 20.68
C ARG A 286 20.41 -13.67 19.22
N LEU A 287 19.21 -13.61 18.64
CA LEU A 287 19.02 -13.08 17.30
C LEU A 287 18.94 -11.56 17.40
N SER A 288 19.70 -10.89 16.54
CA SER A 288 19.61 -9.44 16.36
C SER A 288 18.29 -9.04 15.72
N SER A 289 17.73 -9.89 14.84
CA SER A 289 16.43 -9.66 14.23
C SER A 289 15.28 -9.89 15.22
N PRO A 290 14.32 -8.96 15.33
CA PRO A 290 13.12 -9.17 16.13
C PRO A 290 12.35 -10.43 15.70
N VAL A 291 11.84 -11.18 16.67
CA VAL A 291 11.05 -12.40 16.41
C VAL A 291 9.61 -12.16 16.85
N ILE A 292 8.66 -12.29 15.92
CA ILE A 292 7.24 -12.05 16.17
C ILE A 292 6.42 -13.29 15.79
N LEU A 293 5.40 -13.59 16.61
CA LEU A 293 4.51 -14.74 16.44
C LEU A 293 3.19 -14.30 15.76
N ASP A 294 2.73 -15.04 14.74
CA ASP A 294 1.38 -14.89 14.18
C ASP A 294 0.33 -15.44 15.14
N ARG A 295 0.09 -14.75 16.26
CA ARG A 295 -0.88 -15.16 17.30
C ARG A 295 -2.27 -15.37 16.70
N ALA A 296 -2.67 -14.52 15.76
CA ALA A 296 -3.94 -14.63 15.05
C ALA A 296 -4.02 -15.93 14.22
N GLY A 297 -2.98 -16.22 13.43
CA GLY A 297 -2.89 -17.46 12.66
C GLY A 297 -2.85 -18.71 13.54
N MET A 298 -2.12 -18.66 14.66
CA MET A 298 -2.03 -19.76 15.62
C MET A 298 -3.39 -20.03 16.28
N ALA A 299 -4.08 -18.98 16.73
CA ALA A 299 -5.42 -19.09 17.33
C ALA A 299 -6.43 -19.68 16.33
N ALA A 300 -6.38 -19.25 15.07
CA ALA A 300 -7.25 -19.77 14.01
C ALA A 300 -7.04 -21.28 13.73
N GLN A 301 -5.87 -21.83 14.05
CA GLN A 301 -5.56 -23.26 13.92
C GLN A 301 -5.58 -24.01 15.26
N GLY A 302 -5.96 -23.36 16.36
CA GLY A 302 -5.94 -23.96 17.70
C GLY A 302 -4.55 -24.40 18.17
N ILE A 303 -3.49 -23.74 17.69
CA ILE A 303 -2.10 -24.07 18.05
C ILE A 303 -1.76 -23.45 19.40
N ASP A 304 -1.42 -24.31 20.37
CA ASP A 304 -0.98 -23.92 21.70
C ASP A 304 0.47 -24.38 21.92
N LEU A 305 1.40 -23.41 21.98
CA LEU A 305 2.84 -23.67 22.08
C LEU A 305 3.27 -24.22 23.44
N SER A 306 2.44 -24.05 24.47
CA SER A 306 2.70 -24.58 25.81
C SER A 306 2.52 -26.10 25.88
N LYS A 307 1.67 -26.66 25.01
CA LYS A 307 1.29 -28.08 24.99
C LYS A 307 2.19 -28.95 24.11
N VAL A 308 2.82 -28.38 23.09
CA VAL A 308 3.69 -29.13 22.18
C VAL A 308 5.08 -29.27 22.78
N LYS A 309 5.53 -30.50 23.05
CA LYS A 309 6.89 -30.77 23.54
C LYS A 309 7.87 -31.04 22.40
N VAL A 310 9.13 -30.66 22.61
CA VAL A 310 10.22 -30.87 21.66
C VAL A 310 11.47 -31.35 22.36
N ASP A 311 12.18 -32.23 21.66
CA ASP A 311 13.49 -32.74 22.03
C ASP A 311 14.49 -32.42 20.91
N VAL A 312 15.63 -31.85 21.28
CA VAL A 312 16.76 -31.60 20.40
C VAL A 312 17.99 -32.21 21.08
N PRO A 313 18.58 -33.27 20.48
CA PRO A 313 19.73 -33.93 21.07
C PRO A 313 20.91 -32.97 21.17
N ALA A 314 21.76 -33.20 22.17
CA ALA A 314 22.99 -32.46 22.36
C ALA A 314 23.85 -32.47 21.08
N GLY A 315 24.25 -31.28 20.62
CA GLY A 315 25.11 -31.18 19.46
C GLY A 315 25.31 -29.74 18.99
N ARG A 316 26.14 -29.59 17.96
CA ARG A 316 26.32 -28.31 17.27
C ARG A 316 25.39 -28.24 16.07
N THR A 317 24.63 -27.16 15.97
CA THR A 317 23.78 -26.89 14.81
C THR A 317 23.77 -25.39 14.51
N ARG A 318 22.99 -24.96 13.51
CA ARG A 318 22.75 -23.54 13.22
C ARG A 318 21.36 -23.14 13.68
N TYR A 319 21.12 -21.86 13.92
CA TYR A 319 19.82 -21.36 14.38
C TYR A 319 18.67 -21.71 13.42
N LYS A 320 18.86 -21.57 12.10
CA LYS A 320 17.81 -21.86 11.10
C LYS A 320 17.32 -23.32 11.13
N PRO A 321 18.18 -24.36 10.97
CA PRO A 321 17.75 -25.76 11.11
C PRO A 321 17.14 -26.09 12.48
N LEU A 322 17.66 -25.49 13.55
CA LEU A 322 17.13 -25.67 14.90
C LEU A 322 15.71 -25.12 15.02
N LEU A 323 15.49 -23.86 14.61
CA LEU A 323 14.18 -23.22 14.59
C LEU A 323 13.21 -23.99 13.70
N ASP A 324 13.63 -24.37 12.48
CA ASP A 324 12.79 -25.16 11.59
C ASP A 324 12.36 -26.49 12.24
N ARG A 325 13.27 -27.18 12.94
CA ARG A 325 12.97 -28.43 13.66
C ARG A 325 11.96 -28.20 14.80
N ILE A 326 12.19 -27.19 15.64
CA ILE A 326 11.30 -26.86 16.77
C ILE A 326 9.91 -26.47 16.25
N LEU A 327 9.85 -25.52 15.30
CA LEU A 327 8.61 -24.97 14.75
C LEU A 327 7.81 -26.02 13.98
N SER A 328 8.48 -26.94 13.27
CA SER A 328 7.80 -28.03 12.55
C SER A 328 6.92 -28.88 13.46
N LYS A 329 7.31 -29.10 14.73
CA LYS A 329 6.56 -29.91 15.70
C LYS A 329 5.23 -29.26 16.08
N ALA A 330 5.16 -27.93 16.05
CA ALA A 330 3.93 -27.16 16.26
C ALA A 330 3.22 -26.77 14.95
N LYS A 331 3.57 -27.38 13.81
CA LYS A 331 3.06 -27.02 12.47
C LYS A 331 3.31 -25.55 12.09
N LEU A 332 4.37 -24.96 12.62
CA LEU A 332 4.79 -23.59 12.33
C LEU A 332 5.95 -23.58 11.31
N LYS A 333 6.19 -22.40 10.74
CA LYS A 333 7.38 -22.10 9.94
C LYS A 333 7.92 -20.71 10.26
N LEU A 334 9.22 -20.56 10.05
CA LEU A 334 9.92 -19.28 10.11
C LEU A 334 9.89 -18.63 8.73
N ASP A 335 9.42 -17.39 8.65
CA ASP A 335 9.39 -16.56 7.45
C ASP A 335 10.15 -15.27 7.77
N ALA A 336 11.23 -14.98 7.04
CA ALA A 336 11.95 -13.72 7.23
C ALA A 336 11.36 -12.67 6.29
N ARG A 337 11.07 -11.48 6.83
CA ARG A 337 10.39 -10.40 6.13
C ARG A 337 11.06 -9.07 6.40
N GLU A 338 10.82 -8.10 5.53
CA GLU A 338 11.24 -6.71 5.74
C GLU A 338 10.05 -5.90 6.24
N ASP A 339 10.25 -5.07 7.26
CA ASP A 339 9.24 -4.09 7.65
C ASP A 339 9.18 -2.93 6.65
N ASP A 340 8.30 -1.94 6.88
CA ASP A 340 8.18 -0.78 5.99
C ASP A 340 9.40 0.16 6.00
N ALA A 341 10.37 -0.09 6.88
CA ALA A 341 11.66 0.58 6.91
C ALA A 341 12.78 -0.23 6.22
N GLY A 342 12.46 -1.39 5.64
CA GLY A 342 13.43 -2.31 5.04
C GLY A 342 14.22 -3.13 6.07
N ARG A 343 13.83 -3.13 7.35
CA ARG A 343 14.53 -3.89 8.39
C ARG A 343 14.00 -5.32 8.45
N THR A 344 14.92 -6.27 8.57
CA THR A 344 14.55 -7.68 8.65
C THR A 344 13.99 -8.03 10.03
N PHE A 345 12.90 -8.77 10.04
CA PHE A 345 12.35 -9.42 11.21
C PHE A 345 11.92 -10.85 10.88
N LEU A 346 11.79 -11.67 11.92
CA LEU A 346 11.46 -13.08 11.83
C LEU A 346 10.00 -13.29 12.21
N TRP A 347 9.19 -13.67 11.23
CA TRP A 347 7.76 -13.91 11.38
C TRP A 347 7.49 -15.41 11.49
N ILE A 348 7.08 -15.85 12.67
CA ILE A 348 6.73 -17.25 12.94
C ILE A 348 5.23 -17.43 12.71
N ARG A 349 4.86 -18.26 11.74
CA ARG A 349 3.45 -18.44 11.33
C ARG A 349 3.08 -19.90 11.08
N PRO A 350 1.79 -20.26 11.13
CA PRO A 350 1.36 -21.60 10.77
C PRO A 350 1.69 -21.99 9.32
N ARG A 351 1.96 -23.28 9.12
CA ARG A 351 2.10 -23.87 7.78
C ARG A 351 0.72 -23.97 7.10
N GLY A 352 0.70 -23.84 5.78
CA GLY A 352 -0.51 -24.00 4.96
C GLY A 352 -1.41 -22.76 4.86
N ILE A 353 -1.08 -21.64 5.50
CA ILE A 353 -1.77 -20.35 5.29
C ILE A 353 -0.93 -19.51 4.32
N GLU A 354 -1.17 -19.64 3.02
CA GLU A 354 -0.84 -18.56 2.08
C GLU A 354 -2.10 -17.69 2.00
N ARG A 355 -2.05 -16.55 2.68
CA ARG A 355 -3.10 -15.52 2.63
C ARG A 355 -2.42 -14.20 2.34
#